data_AF-G8NQD8-F1
#
_entry.id   AF-G8NQD8-F1
#
_cell.length_a   1.000
_cell.length_b   1.000
_cell.length_c   1.000
_cell.angle_alpha   90.00
_cell.angle_beta   90.00
_cell.angle_gamma   90.00
#
_symmetry.space_group_name_H-M   'P 1'
#
loop_
_entity.id
_entity.type
_entity.pdbx_description
1 polymer ?
#
loop_
_entity_poly.entity_id
_entity_poly.type
_entity_poly.pdbx_seq_one_letter_code
_entity_poly.pdbx_strand_id
1 'polypeptide(L)'
;MTATTFRPYKTEKTSTAKPRIYTALNNDLGFIAEKTMSTKSGKTLITANHTAPTADGALHAKRSPRTLAGSAQADDTAARKQTLALYETALKLMQAGKYEKAHSAFLQMLDTAPHDLADRIRMYIAACLSHVSKGTTSFETHEERYDYAISLLNHGRYDDAREHFEQILLKEKAADYAFYGLALLASITGDTQKCIDHLSEAIRLNAHNRFQARADSDFDGVAEDPRFTELLYPES
;
A
#
# COMPACT_ATOMS: atom_id res chain seq x y z
N MET A 1 46.51 34.90 -29.15
CA MET A 1 45.33 35.42 -28.43
C MET A 1 44.09 34.93 -29.18
N THR A 2 43.73 33.66 -28.99
CA THR A 2 42.53 33.15 -28.29
C THR A 2 41.22 33.37 -29.06
N ALA A 3 40.90 32.43 -29.96
CA ALA A 3 39.54 32.24 -30.47
C ALA A 3 38.84 31.21 -29.58
N THR A 4 37.90 31.70 -28.77
CA THR A 4 37.10 30.93 -27.82
C THR A 4 36.05 30.10 -28.57
N THR A 5 36.07 28.79 -28.34
CA THR A 5 35.08 27.81 -28.78
C THR A 5 33.73 28.06 -28.11
N PHE A 6 32.68 28.36 -28.87
CA PHE A 6 31.31 28.40 -28.36
C PHE A 6 30.60 27.09 -28.73
N ARG A 7 30.39 26.21 -27.74
CA ARG A 7 29.55 25.01 -27.86
C ARG A 7 28.09 25.36 -27.53
N PRO A 8 27.12 24.65 -28.15
CA PRO A 8 25.72 25.04 -28.14
C PRO A 8 24.99 24.73 -26.82
N TYR A 9 24.06 25.60 -26.44
CA TYR A 9 23.04 25.31 -25.43
C TYR A 9 22.12 24.20 -25.95
N LYS A 10 22.14 23.04 -25.28
CA LYS A 10 21.15 21.98 -25.46
C LYS A 10 19.95 22.36 -24.58
N THR A 11 18.84 22.70 -25.20
CA THR A 11 17.56 22.93 -24.53
C THR A 11 17.14 21.65 -23.80
N GLU A 12 16.91 21.77 -22.50
CA GLU A 12 16.36 20.73 -21.64
C GLU A 12 15.04 20.21 -22.23
N LYS A 13 14.98 18.91 -22.53
CA LYS A 13 13.71 18.24 -22.76
C LYS A 13 13.06 18.04 -21.39
N THR A 14 12.08 18.87 -21.12
CA THR A 14 11.08 18.69 -20.07
C THR A 14 10.57 17.25 -20.09
N SER A 15 10.78 16.53 -18.99
CA SER A 15 10.21 15.20 -18.73
C SER A 15 8.70 15.33 -18.65
N THR A 16 8.04 15.20 -19.80
CA THR A 16 6.59 14.97 -19.86
C THR A 16 6.39 13.50 -19.56
N ALA A 17 6.13 13.18 -18.29
CA ALA A 17 5.61 11.87 -17.91
C ALA A 17 4.37 11.59 -18.78
N LYS A 18 4.54 10.70 -19.77
CA LYS A 18 3.43 10.22 -20.59
C LYS A 18 2.45 9.51 -19.66
N PRO A 19 1.14 9.66 -19.85
CA PRO A 19 0.17 8.91 -19.07
C PRO A 19 0.36 7.42 -19.37
N ARG A 20 0.96 6.68 -18.41
CA ARG A 20 1.02 5.21 -18.42
C ARG A 20 -0.35 4.68 -18.01
N ILE A 21 -1.28 4.79 -18.93
CA ILE A 21 -2.62 4.23 -18.80
C ILE A 21 -2.59 2.82 -19.37
N TYR A 22 -2.35 1.82 -18.51
CA TYR A 22 -3.04 0.56 -18.71
C TYR A 22 -4.51 0.82 -18.41
N THR A 23 -5.23 1.30 -19.41
CA THR A 23 -6.68 1.05 -19.46
C THR A 23 -6.84 -0.45 -19.44
N ALA A 24 -7.40 -0.97 -18.35
CA ALA A 24 -7.76 -2.36 -18.14
C ALA A 24 -7.99 -3.10 -19.46
N LEU A 25 -7.19 -4.14 -19.72
CA LEU A 25 -7.36 -5.11 -20.79
C LEU A 25 -8.61 -5.97 -20.49
N ASN A 26 -9.77 -5.34 -20.37
CA ASN A 26 -11.08 -5.98 -20.19
C ASN A 26 -12.00 -5.77 -21.39
N ASN A 27 -11.48 -5.26 -22.51
CA ASN A 27 -12.22 -5.23 -23.77
C ASN A 27 -11.85 -6.47 -24.59
N ASP A 28 -12.35 -7.64 -24.18
CA ASP A 28 -12.69 -8.81 -25.03
C ASP A 28 -12.81 -10.15 -24.28
N LEU A 29 -12.89 -10.17 -22.95
CA LEU A 29 -13.44 -11.32 -22.21
C LEU A 29 -14.93 -11.07 -21.94
N GLY A 30 -15.79 -11.57 -22.81
CA GLY A 30 -17.23 -11.34 -22.76
C GLY A 30 -17.93 -11.90 -21.50
N PHE A 31 -18.84 -11.08 -20.95
CA PHE A 31 -20.19 -11.42 -20.42
C PHE A 31 -20.23 -12.45 -19.25
N ILE A 32 -20.76 -12.24 -18.04
CA ILE A 32 -21.90 -11.47 -17.50
C ILE A 32 -21.75 -11.43 -15.96
N ALA A 33 -21.85 -10.27 -15.32
CA ALA A 33 -22.08 -10.16 -13.88
C ALA A 33 -23.22 -9.18 -13.61
N GLU A 34 -24.42 -9.72 -13.38
CA GLU A 34 -25.56 -8.98 -12.84
C GLU A 34 -25.58 -9.11 -11.31
N LYS A 35 -25.73 -7.95 -10.64
CA LYS A 35 -26.45 -7.73 -9.36
C LYS A 35 -25.88 -8.44 -8.10
N THR A 36 -25.58 -7.77 -6.98
CA THR A 36 -26.33 -6.71 -6.29
C THR A 36 -25.46 -6.16 -5.15
N MET A 37 -25.34 -4.84 -5.03
CA MET A 37 -24.97 -4.16 -3.79
C MET A 37 -26.21 -3.84 -2.98
N SER A 38 -26.18 -4.09 -1.67
CA SER A 38 -27.18 -3.57 -0.73
C SER A 38 -26.52 -3.24 0.61
N THR A 39 -26.14 -1.97 0.78
CA THR A 39 -25.85 -1.36 2.08
C THR A 39 -27.16 -0.94 2.73
N LYS A 40 -27.38 -1.32 4.00
CA LYS A 40 -28.46 -0.76 4.82
C LYS A 40 -27.88 -0.07 6.06
N SER A 41 -27.95 1.26 6.01
CA SER A 41 -27.97 2.17 7.15
C SER A 41 -29.32 2.04 7.87
N GLY A 42 -29.28 1.93 9.21
CA GLY A 42 -30.46 1.95 10.08
C GLY A 42 -30.27 2.92 11.24
N LYS A 43 -30.96 4.06 11.17
CA LYS A 43 -31.23 4.99 12.27
C LYS A 43 -32.28 4.39 13.20
N THR A 44 -32.13 4.58 14.52
CA THR A 44 -33.27 4.72 15.45
C THR A 44 -32.97 5.81 16.48
N LEU A 45 -34.05 6.49 16.84
CA LEU A 45 -34.21 7.81 17.43
C LEU A 45 -34.96 7.65 18.78
N ILE A 46 -34.90 8.69 19.63
CA ILE A 46 -35.81 9.03 20.75
C ILE A 46 -35.51 8.26 22.07
N THR A 47 -35.35 8.87 23.26
CA THR A 47 -36.30 9.77 23.94
C THR A 47 -35.64 10.58 25.05
N ALA A 48 -36.00 11.86 25.14
CA ALA A 48 -35.77 12.72 26.29
C ALA A 48 -36.74 12.38 27.44
N ASN A 49 -36.35 12.63 28.69
CA ASN A 49 -37.29 13.19 29.68
C ASN A 49 -36.57 13.87 30.83
N HIS A 50 -37.08 15.07 31.14
CA HIS A 50 -36.75 15.93 32.27
C HIS A 50 -37.14 15.33 33.62
N THR A 51 -36.38 15.63 34.66
CA THR A 51 -36.92 16.15 35.94
C THR A 51 -35.78 16.66 36.83
N ALA A 52 -35.86 17.93 37.24
CA ALA A 52 -35.27 18.47 38.46
C ALA A 52 -36.40 18.60 39.49
N PRO A 53 -36.12 18.65 40.81
CA PRO A 53 -35.91 19.98 41.41
C PRO A 53 -34.97 20.07 42.64
N THR A 54 -34.38 21.26 42.80
CA THR A 54 -34.11 22.08 44.02
C THR A 54 -33.55 21.46 45.32
N ALA A 55 -32.48 22.05 45.87
CA ALA A 55 -32.54 23.02 46.99
C ALA A 55 -31.15 23.32 47.60
N ASP A 56 -31.02 24.56 48.12
CA ASP A 56 -29.86 25.22 48.71
C ASP A 56 -29.25 24.54 49.95
N GLY A 57 -27.96 24.83 50.19
CA GLY A 57 -27.29 24.57 51.46
C GLY A 57 -25.80 24.91 51.46
N ALA A 58 -25.47 26.18 51.71
CA ALA A 58 -24.10 26.62 52.00
C ALA A 58 -23.57 26.00 53.29
N LEU A 59 -22.25 25.75 53.38
CA LEU A 59 -21.41 26.00 54.57
C LEU A 59 -19.93 25.73 54.29
N HIS A 60 -19.08 26.62 54.80
CA HIS A 60 -17.63 26.67 54.69
C HIS A 60 -16.90 25.45 55.27
N ALA A 61 -15.82 25.02 54.61
CA ALA A 61 -14.71 24.34 55.27
C ALA A 61 -13.37 24.83 54.70
N LYS A 62 -12.60 25.54 55.53
CA LYS A 62 -11.24 26.01 55.26
C LYS A 62 -10.34 24.80 54.97
N ARG A 63 -9.67 24.78 53.81
CA ARG A 63 -8.56 23.85 53.53
C ARG A 63 -7.24 24.61 53.61
N SER A 64 -6.41 24.25 54.60
CA SER A 64 -5.00 24.61 54.64
C SER A 64 -4.23 23.85 53.55
N PRO A 65 -3.22 24.46 52.91
CA PRO A 65 -2.50 23.82 51.81
C PRO A 65 -1.51 22.78 52.36
N ARG A 66 -1.76 21.49 52.07
CA ARG A 66 -0.74 20.44 52.22
C ARG A 66 0.13 20.43 50.95
N THR A 67 1.43 20.47 51.16
CA THR A 67 2.51 20.38 50.17
C THR A 67 2.33 19.17 49.23
N LEU A 68 2.17 19.43 47.92
CA LEU A 68 1.85 18.47 46.84
C LEU A 68 3.08 18.02 46.01
N ALA A 69 4.31 18.26 46.47
CA ALA A 69 5.50 18.03 45.65
C ALA A 69 5.92 16.54 45.56
N GLY A 70 5.51 15.69 46.51
CA GLY A 70 5.92 14.28 46.56
C GLY A 70 5.01 13.29 45.81
N SER A 71 3.73 13.60 45.62
CA SER A 71 2.78 12.70 44.92
C SER A 71 2.90 12.82 43.40
N ALA A 72 3.12 14.03 42.87
CA ALA A 72 3.20 14.26 41.43
C ALA A 72 4.36 13.51 40.74
N GLN A 73 5.52 13.38 41.40
CA GLN A 73 6.66 12.59 40.86
C GLN A 73 6.44 11.07 40.93
N ALA A 74 5.74 10.59 41.97
CA ALA A 74 5.40 9.18 42.11
C ALA A 74 4.33 8.75 41.10
N ASP A 75 3.33 9.61 40.85
CA ASP A 75 2.28 9.40 39.86
C ASP A 75 2.83 9.43 38.43
N ASP A 76 3.78 10.33 38.12
CA ASP A 76 4.48 10.37 36.82
C ASP A 76 5.32 9.10 36.57
N THR A 77 5.99 8.59 37.61
CA THR A 77 6.78 7.35 37.51
C THR A 77 5.90 6.11 37.34
N ALA A 78 4.76 6.05 38.04
CA ALA A 78 3.80 4.96 37.92
C ALA A 78 3.10 4.96 36.56
N ALA A 79 2.67 6.13 36.08
CA ALA A 79 2.10 6.32 34.75
C ALA A 79 3.11 5.94 33.66
N ARG A 80 4.38 6.36 33.78
CA ARG A 80 5.44 5.99 32.84
C ARG A 80 5.67 4.47 32.78
N LYS A 81 5.67 3.80 33.93
CA LYS A 81 5.79 2.33 33.99
C LYS A 81 4.60 1.62 33.34
N GLN A 82 3.39 2.14 33.55
CA GLN A 82 2.18 1.62 32.92
C GLN A 82 2.20 1.79 31.40
N THR A 83 2.60 2.97 30.90
CA THR A 83 2.73 3.23 29.46
C THR A 83 3.78 2.33 28.81
N LEU A 84 4.90 2.05 29.49
CA LEU A 84 5.91 1.10 29.00
C LEU A 84 5.37 -0.33 28.87
N ALA A 85 4.59 -0.81 29.84
CA ALA A 85 3.98 -2.14 29.78
C ALA A 85 2.97 -2.26 28.61
N LEU A 86 2.17 -1.22 28.39
CA LEU A 86 1.26 -1.14 27.24
C LEU A 86 2.02 -1.11 25.91
N TYR A 87 3.09 -0.33 25.85
CA TYR A 87 3.97 -0.22 24.69
C TYR A 87 4.62 -1.57 24.32
N GLU A 88 5.16 -2.30 25.29
CA GLU A 88 5.69 -3.66 25.07
C GLU A 88 4.62 -4.63 24.57
N THR A 89 3.40 -4.52 25.07
CA THR A 89 2.27 -5.37 24.64
C THR A 89 1.88 -5.06 23.19
N ALA A 90 1.87 -3.79 22.80
CA ALA A 90 1.61 -3.37 21.43
C ALA A 90 2.71 -3.85 20.46
N LEU A 91 3.98 -3.84 20.88
CA LEU A 91 5.08 -4.42 20.10
C LEU A 91 4.94 -5.94 19.93
N LYS A 92 4.49 -6.68 20.95
CA LYS A 92 4.20 -8.12 20.82
C LYS A 92 3.07 -8.38 19.82
N LEU A 93 2.06 -7.51 19.75
CA LEU A 93 1.00 -7.60 18.73
C LEU A 93 1.56 -7.40 17.32
N MET A 94 2.50 -6.46 17.13
CA MET A 94 3.19 -6.28 15.85
C MET A 94 4.02 -7.52 15.47
N GLN A 95 4.78 -8.07 16.41
CA GLN A 95 5.58 -9.28 16.18
C GLN A 95 4.70 -10.48 15.82
N ALA A 96 3.47 -10.54 16.34
CA ALA A 96 2.47 -11.54 16.00
C ALA A 96 1.68 -11.23 14.71
N GLY A 97 2.05 -10.19 13.96
CA GLY A 97 1.38 -9.77 12.71
C GLY A 97 -0.01 -9.15 12.89
N LYS A 98 -0.42 -8.82 14.12
CA LYS A 98 -1.76 -8.27 14.43
C LYS A 98 -1.74 -6.74 14.36
N TYR A 99 -1.49 -6.20 13.17
CA TYR A 99 -1.21 -4.78 12.97
C TYR A 99 -2.38 -3.85 13.32
N GLU A 100 -3.64 -4.26 13.09
CA GLU A 100 -4.83 -3.47 13.44
C GLU A 100 -4.99 -3.33 14.97
N LYS A 101 -4.73 -4.42 15.69
CA LYS A 101 -4.77 -4.43 17.17
C LYS A 101 -3.62 -3.63 17.75
N ALA A 102 -2.41 -3.77 17.17
CA ALA A 102 -1.25 -2.98 17.55
C ALA A 102 -1.50 -1.47 17.33
N HIS A 103 -2.02 -1.09 16.17
CA HIS A 103 -2.38 0.29 15.84
C HIS A 103 -3.35 0.89 16.86
N SER A 104 -4.43 0.17 17.18
CA SER A 104 -5.44 0.62 18.16
C SER A 104 -4.82 0.81 19.55
N ALA A 105 -3.95 -0.11 19.98
CA ALA A 105 -3.25 -0.02 21.26
C ALA A 105 -2.30 1.19 21.30
N PHE A 106 -1.55 1.46 20.23
CA PHE A 106 -0.66 2.61 20.14
C PHE A 106 -1.41 3.95 20.16
N LEU A 107 -2.56 4.05 19.49
CA LEU A 107 -3.40 5.25 19.55
C LEU A 107 -3.91 5.52 20.97
N GLN A 108 -4.39 4.49 21.67
CA GLN A 108 -4.91 4.63 23.03
C GLN A 108 -3.86 5.14 24.03
N MET A 109 -2.58 4.77 23.84
CA MET A 109 -1.51 5.24 24.73
C MET A 109 -0.92 6.58 24.32
N LEU A 110 -1.13 7.06 23.09
CA LEU A 110 -0.50 8.27 22.58
C LEU A 110 -0.90 9.53 23.39
N ASP A 111 -2.16 9.60 23.83
CA ASP A 111 -2.70 10.74 24.57
C ASP A 111 -2.11 10.90 25.98
N THR A 112 -1.61 9.81 26.57
CA THR A 112 -1.05 9.79 27.94
C THR A 112 0.45 9.50 27.95
N ALA A 113 1.09 9.38 26.78
CA ALA A 113 2.49 9.05 26.68
C ALA A 113 3.39 10.27 26.98
N PRO A 114 4.50 10.07 27.73
CA PRO A 114 5.56 11.07 27.83
C PRO A 114 6.11 11.43 26.45
N HIS A 115 6.56 12.68 26.27
CA HIS A 115 6.97 13.21 24.97
C HIS A 115 8.04 12.36 24.26
N ASP A 116 9.02 11.82 24.99
CA ASP A 116 10.09 10.98 24.45
C ASP A 116 9.60 9.62 23.91
N LEU A 117 8.47 9.13 24.43
CA LEU A 117 7.83 7.90 23.98
C LEU A 117 6.79 8.17 22.90
N ALA A 118 6.12 9.32 22.94
CA ALA A 118 5.10 9.72 21.97
C ALA A 118 5.65 9.76 20.53
N ASP A 119 6.88 10.23 20.32
CA ASP A 119 7.51 10.23 18.98
C ASP A 119 7.73 8.81 18.44
N ARG A 120 8.16 7.89 19.31
CA ARG A 120 8.29 6.47 18.98
C ARG A 120 6.94 5.84 18.69
N ILE A 121 5.92 6.11 19.51
CA ILE A 121 4.56 5.60 19.31
C ILE A 121 4.02 6.05 17.96
N ARG A 122 4.19 7.33 17.58
CA ARG A 122 3.81 7.84 16.25
C ARG A 122 4.47 7.09 15.10
N MET A 123 5.76 6.76 15.22
CA MET A 123 6.46 5.95 14.23
C MET A 123 5.84 4.54 14.10
N TYR A 124 5.53 3.88 15.21
CA TYR A 124 4.90 2.56 15.18
C TYR A 124 3.46 2.58 14.68
N ILE A 125 2.70 3.65 14.94
CA ILE A 125 1.37 3.88 14.35
C ILE A 125 1.48 3.91 12.83
N ALA A 126 2.41 4.70 12.28
CA ALA A 126 2.64 4.79 10.84
C ALA A 126 3.05 3.43 10.24
N ALA A 127 3.94 2.69 10.93
CA ALA A 127 4.32 1.35 10.52
C ALA A 127 3.12 0.39 10.50
N CYS A 128 2.29 0.38 11.54
CA CYS A 128 1.09 -0.45 11.58
C CYS A 128 0.13 -0.10 10.44
N LEU A 129 -0.13 1.19 10.17
CA LEU A 129 -0.99 1.61 9.07
C LEU A 129 -0.45 1.15 7.71
N SER A 130 0.86 1.24 7.49
CA SER A 130 1.49 0.72 6.26
C SER A 130 1.30 -0.79 6.10
N HIS A 131 1.26 -1.55 7.20
CA HIS A 131 1.03 -3.00 7.16
C HIS A 131 -0.45 -3.34 6.98
N VAL A 132 -1.36 -2.60 7.63
CA VAL A 132 -2.81 -2.75 7.44
C VAL A 132 -3.18 -2.46 5.99
N SER A 133 -2.67 -1.38 5.39
CA SER A 133 -2.93 -1.07 3.97
C SER A 133 -2.42 -2.15 3.00
N LYS A 134 -1.36 -2.88 3.38
CA LYS A 134 -0.86 -4.03 2.61
C LYS A 134 -1.69 -5.30 2.83
N GLY A 135 -2.28 -5.47 4.02
CA GLY A 135 -3.09 -6.64 4.39
C GLY A 135 -4.57 -6.58 4.00
N THR A 136 -5.11 -5.41 3.65
CA THR A 136 -6.55 -5.22 3.42
C THR A 136 -7.03 -5.56 2.00
N THR A 137 -6.14 -5.86 1.05
CA THR A 137 -6.57 -6.19 -0.32
C THR A 137 -6.88 -7.68 -0.45
N SER A 138 -8.15 -8.03 -0.23
CA SER A 138 -8.69 -9.32 -0.65
C SER A 138 -9.20 -9.21 -2.09
N PHE A 139 -8.95 -10.23 -2.90
CA PHE A 139 -9.41 -10.32 -4.30
C PHE A 139 -10.30 -11.55 -4.41
N GLU A 140 -11.47 -11.40 -5.02
CA GLU A 140 -12.40 -12.49 -5.26
C GLU A 140 -11.90 -13.36 -6.43
N THR A 141 -11.26 -12.72 -7.41
CA THR A 141 -10.73 -13.39 -8.60
C THR A 141 -9.25 -13.13 -8.86
N HIS A 142 -8.66 -13.90 -9.77
CA HIS A 142 -7.27 -13.71 -10.18
C HIS A 142 -7.11 -12.48 -11.10
N GLU A 143 -8.16 -12.16 -11.85
CA GLU A 143 -8.27 -11.00 -12.74
C GLU A 143 -8.26 -9.69 -11.94
N GLU A 144 -9.02 -9.61 -10.83
CA GLU A 144 -8.97 -8.43 -9.94
C GLU A 144 -7.58 -8.22 -9.33
N ARG A 145 -6.91 -9.32 -8.97
CA ARG A 145 -5.53 -9.28 -8.48
C ARG A 145 -4.56 -8.80 -9.56
N TYR A 146 -4.78 -9.20 -10.80
CA TYR A 146 -4.00 -8.76 -11.95
C TYR A 146 -4.17 -7.26 -12.18
N ASP A 147 -5.41 -6.76 -12.23
CA ASP A 147 -5.70 -5.34 -12.38
C ASP A 147 -5.04 -4.50 -11.28
N TYR A 148 -5.04 -5.00 -10.04
CA TYR A 148 -4.33 -4.36 -8.94
C TYR A 148 -2.81 -4.39 -9.10
N ALA A 149 -2.23 -5.50 -9.55
CA ALA A 149 -0.80 -5.59 -9.85
C ALA A 149 -0.38 -4.59 -10.93
N ILE A 150 -1.19 -4.42 -11.97
CA ILE A 150 -0.98 -3.42 -13.02
C ILE A 150 -1.10 -2.00 -12.47
N SER A 151 -2.08 -1.74 -11.60
CA SER A 151 -2.15 -0.46 -10.89
C SER A 151 -0.87 -0.19 -10.10
N LEU A 152 -0.36 -1.14 -9.34
CA LEU A 152 0.91 -1.01 -8.61
C LEU A 152 2.09 -0.73 -9.54
N LEU A 153 2.18 -1.44 -10.66
CA LEU A 153 3.19 -1.25 -11.70
C LEU A 153 3.19 0.20 -12.22
N ASN A 154 2.01 0.73 -12.54
CA ASN A 154 1.82 2.12 -13.00
C ASN A 154 2.23 3.17 -11.96
N HIS A 155 2.09 2.86 -10.68
CA HIS A 155 2.52 3.72 -9.57
C HIS A 155 4.00 3.53 -9.17
N GLY A 156 4.76 2.73 -9.93
CA GLY A 156 6.18 2.47 -9.63
C GLY A 156 6.40 1.54 -8.44
N ARG A 157 5.35 0.86 -7.94
CA ARG A 157 5.39 -0.07 -6.81
C ARG A 157 5.78 -1.47 -7.29
N TYR A 158 6.99 -1.60 -7.83
CA TYR A 158 7.42 -2.78 -8.57
C TYR A 158 7.48 -4.05 -7.73
N ASP A 159 8.03 -4.00 -6.52
CA ASP A 159 8.14 -5.20 -5.69
C ASP A 159 6.77 -5.74 -5.26
N ASP A 160 5.84 -4.85 -4.90
CA ASP A 160 4.48 -5.25 -4.56
C ASP A 160 3.76 -5.81 -5.81
N ALA A 161 3.90 -5.18 -6.99
CA ALA A 161 3.32 -5.68 -8.24
C ALA A 161 3.81 -7.10 -8.56
N ARG A 162 5.12 -7.36 -8.40
CA ARG A 162 5.72 -8.69 -8.58
C ARG A 162 5.07 -9.72 -7.67
N GLU A 163 4.93 -9.41 -6.38
CA GLU A 163 4.28 -10.31 -5.41
C GLU A 163 2.86 -10.67 -5.85
N HIS A 164 2.08 -9.70 -6.35
CA HIS A 164 0.72 -9.99 -6.82
C HIS A 164 0.69 -10.89 -8.06
N PHE A 165 1.58 -10.71 -9.04
CA PHE A 165 1.68 -11.61 -10.20
C PHE A 165 2.11 -13.03 -9.79
N GLU A 166 3.10 -13.16 -8.90
CA GLU A 166 3.55 -14.45 -8.38
C GLU A 166 2.46 -15.18 -7.59
N GLN A 167 1.63 -14.45 -6.85
CA GLN A 167 0.47 -15.02 -6.15
C GLN A 167 -0.61 -15.52 -7.11
N ILE A 168 -0.77 -14.91 -8.29
CA ILE A 168 -1.64 -15.46 -9.34
C ILE A 168 -1.07 -16.80 -9.80
N LEU A 169 0.23 -16.85 -10.14
CA LEU A 169 0.90 -18.06 -10.63
C LEU A 169 0.97 -19.19 -9.60
N LEU A 170 0.95 -18.86 -8.30
CA LEU A 170 0.86 -19.87 -7.25
C LEU A 170 -0.47 -20.63 -7.28
N LYS A 171 -1.57 -19.96 -7.64
CA LYS A 171 -2.91 -20.54 -7.74
C LYS A 171 -3.19 -21.12 -9.13
N GLU A 172 -2.85 -20.37 -10.17
CA GLU A 172 -3.08 -20.70 -11.57
C GLU A 172 -1.74 -20.71 -12.31
N LYS A 173 -1.09 -21.88 -12.32
CA LYS A 173 0.28 -22.03 -12.88
C LYS A 173 0.37 -21.77 -14.39
N ALA A 174 -0.77 -21.81 -15.08
CA ALA A 174 -0.87 -21.62 -16.52
C ALA A 174 -1.46 -20.24 -16.89
N ALA A 175 -1.52 -19.28 -15.96
CA ALA A 175 -1.97 -17.92 -16.20
C ALA A 175 -0.94 -17.16 -17.08
N ASP A 176 -1.11 -17.24 -18.40
CA ASP A 176 -0.27 -16.57 -19.39
C ASP A 176 -0.22 -15.05 -19.17
N TYR A 177 -1.36 -14.45 -18.81
CA TYR A 177 -1.46 -13.02 -18.49
C TYR A 177 -0.59 -12.61 -17.29
N ALA A 178 -0.42 -13.47 -16.28
CA ALA A 178 0.45 -13.17 -15.13
C ALA A 178 1.93 -13.23 -15.50
N PHE A 179 2.32 -14.17 -16.38
CA PHE A 179 3.66 -14.17 -16.97
C PHE A 179 3.91 -12.93 -17.84
N TYR A 180 2.90 -12.49 -18.61
CA TYR A 180 2.99 -11.26 -19.38
C TYR A 180 3.21 -10.03 -18.48
N GLY A 181 2.46 -9.92 -17.38
CA GLY A 181 2.65 -8.87 -16.37
C GLY A 181 4.05 -8.84 -15.75
N LEU A 182 4.64 -10.02 -15.47
CA LEU A 182 6.03 -10.12 -15.01
C LEU A 182 7.05 -9.71 -16.08
N ALA A 183 6.77 -9.99 -17.35
CA ALA A 183 7.61 -9.54 -18.46
C ALA A 183 7.61 -8.01 -18.59
N LEU A 184 6.45 -7.37 -18.50
CA LEU A 184 6.32 -5.90 -18.49
C LEU A 184 7.12 -5.28 -17.34
N LEU A 185 6.97 -5.84 -16.13
CA LEU A 185 7.71 -5.41 -14.95
C LEU A 185 9.22 -5.50 -15.17
N ALA A 186 9.71 -6.64 -15.68
CA ALA A 186 11.12 -6.86 -15.96
C ALA A 186 11.64 -5.90 -17.04
N SER A 187 10.87 -5.65 -18.10
CA SER A 187 11.22 -4.66 -19.13
C SER A 187 11.36 -3.25 -18.53
N ILE A 188 10.35 -2.78 -17.78
CA ILE A 188 10.32 -1.44 -17.18
C ILE A 188 11.47 -1.24 -16.18
N THR A 189 11.89 -2.30 -15.50
CA THR A 189 12.99 -2.28 -14.53
C THR A 189 14.37 -2.57 -15.14
N GLY A 190 14.45 -2.83 -16.45
CA GLY A 190 15.69 -3.06 -17.18
C GLY A 190 16.30 -4.46 -17.00
N ASP A 191 15.53 -5.43 -16.49
CA ASP A 191 15.95 -6.83 -16.39
C ASP A 191 15.57 -7.58 -17.68
N THR A 192 16.37 -7.37 -18.73
CA THR A 192 16.13 -7.96 -20.07
C THR A 192 16.03 -9.48 -20.04
N GLN A 193 16.84 -10.15 -19.22
CA GLN A 193 16.82 -11.61 -19.14
C GLN A 193 15.48 -12.11 -18.60
N LYS A 194 15.02 -11.60 -17.46
CA LYS A 194 13.72 -12.01 -16.90
C LYS A 194 12.56 -11.61 -17.80
N CYS A 195 12.66 -10.48 -18.49
CA CYS A 195 11.66 -10.06 -19.46
C CYS A 195 11.48 -11.12 -20.55
N ILE A 196 12.57 -11.58 -21.17
CA ILE A 196 12.55 -12.61 -22.21
C ILE A 196 12.03 -13.93 -21.65
N ASP A 197 12.49 -14.35 -20.46
CA ASP A 197 12.06 -15.62 -19.84
C ASP A 197 10.56 -15.65 -19.57
N HIS A 198 10.01 -14.58 -18.97
CA HIS A 198 8.59 -14.49 -18.67
C HIS A 198 7.72 -14.34 -19.93
N LEU A 199 8.15 -13.52 -20.89
CA LEU A 199 7.40 -13.35 -22.14
C LEU A 199 7.41 -14.64 -22.97
N SER A 200 8.52 -15.39 -22.96
CA SER A 200 8.60 -16.70 -23.61
C SER A 200 7.58 -17.67 -23.04
N GLU A 201 7.43 -17.71 -21.72
CA GLU A 201 6.44 -18.57 -21.06
C GLU A 201 5.00 -18.13 -21.35
N ALA A 202 4.73 -16.81 -21.34
CA ALA A 202 3.43 -16.27 -21.73
C ALA A 202 3.06 -16.65 -23.18
N ILE A 203 4.01 -16.58 -24.12
CA ILE A 203 3.81 -16.96 -25.53
C ILE A 203 3.66 -18.47 -25.68
N ARG A 204 4.39 -19.27 -24.90
CA ARG A 204 4.28 -20.74 -24.90
C ARG A 204 2.89 -21.19 -24.46
N LEU A 205 2.33 -20.55 -23.45
CA LEU A 205 0.97 -20.80 -22.95
C LEU A 205 -0.10 -20.28 -23.91
N ASN A 206 0.12 -19.09 -24.49
CA ASN A 206 -0.79 -18.45 -25.42
C ASN A 206 -0.03 -17.64 -26.47
N ALA A 207 0.02 -18.16 -27.70
CA ALA A 207 0.74 -17.55 -28.80
C ALA A 207 0.21 -16.14 -29.19
N HIS A 208 -1.00 -15.77 -28.77
CA HIS A 208 -1.56 -14.45 -29.02
C HIS A 208 -0.75 -13.33 -28.34
N ASN A 209 -0.11 -13.63 -27.20
CA ASN A 209 0.73 -12.69 -26.45
C ASN A 209 1.87 -12.12 -27.31
N ARG A 210 2.32 -12.85 -28.33
CA ARG A 210 3.29 -12.35 -29.31
C ARG A 210 2.80 -11.11 -30.04
N PHE A 211 1.55 -11.10 -30.49
CA PHE A 211 0.99 -9.98 -31.23
C PHE A 211 0.80 -8.76 -30.33
N GLN A 212 0.40 -8.97 -29.07
CA GLN A 212 0.30 -7.90 -28.08
C GLN A 212 1.68 -7.29 -27.80
N ALA A 213 2.70 -8.11 -27.52
CA ALA A 213 4.05 -7.63 -27.22
C ALA A 213 4.71 -6.83 -28.36
N ARG A 214 4.36 -7.11 -29.62
CA ARG A 214 4.86 -6.31 -30.77
C ARG A 214 4.35 -4.87 -30.79
N ALA A 215 3.19 -4.61 -30.19
CA ALA A 215 2.54 -3.29 -30.18
C ALA A 215 2.74 -2.54 -28.85
N ASP A 216 3.30 -3.19 -27.82
CA ASP A 216 3.40 -2.64 -26.49
C ASP A 216 4.72 -1.88 -26.30
N SER A 217 4.60 -0.56 -26.10
CA SER A 217 5.73 0.35 -25.90
C SER A 217 6.50 0.11 -24.61
N ASP A 218 5.93 -0.60 -23.62
CA ASP A 218 6.69 -0.92 -22.41
C ASP A 218 7.85 -1.90 -22.68
N PHE A 219 7.89 -2.53 -23.86
CA PHE A 219 9.03 -3.32 -24.33
C PHE A 219 10.07 -2.54 -25.16
N ASP A 220 9.88 -1.23 -25.38
CA ASP A 220 10.83 -0.41 -26.15
C ASP A 220 12.27 -0.50 -25.57
N GLY A 221 12.39 -0.65 -24.24
CA GLY A 221 13.67 -0.78 -23.55
C GLY A 221 14.43 -2.08 -23.81
N VAL A 222 13.75 -3.13 -24.31
CA VAL A 222 14.34 -4.45 -24.60
C VAL A 222 14.35 -4.79 -26.08
N ALA A 223 13.72 -3.97 -26.93
CA ALA A 223 13.52 -4.23 -28.36
C ALA A 223 14.84 -4.42 -29.15
N GLU A 224 15.94 -3.80 -28.71
CA GLU A 224 17.26 -3.92 -29.36
C GLU A 224 17.97 -5.26 -29.05
N ASP A 225 17.47 -6.06 -28.09
CA ASP A 225 18.03 -7.39 -27.83
C ASP A 225 17.57 -8.37 -28.94
N PRO A 226 18.50 -9.00 -29.68
CA PRO A 226 18.14 -9.92 -30.76
C PRO A 226 17.27 -11.09 -30.29
N ARG A 227 17.45 -11.56 -29.05
CA ARG A 227 16.69 -12.68 -28.49
C ARG A 227 15.23 -12.30 -28.27
N PHE A 228 14.98 -11.05 -27.86
CA PHE A 228 13.62 -10.51 -27.75
C PHE A 228 12.96 -10.38 -29.13
N THR A 229 13.72 -9.88 -30.11
CA THR A 229 13.21 -9.76 -31.49
C THR A 229 12.88 -11.13 -32.09
N GLU A 230 13.75 -12.13 -31.94
CA GLU A 230 13.53 -13.50 -32.41
C GLU A 230 12.29 -14.14 -31.76
N LEU A 231 12.09 -13.91 -30.46
CA LEU A 231 10.89 -14.37 -29.74
C LEU A 231 9.60 -13.81 -30.37
N LEU A 232 9.64 -12.55 -30.81
CA LEU A 232 8.51 -11.88 -31.44
C LEU A 232 8.36 -12.18 -32.93
N TYR A 233 9.43 -12.50 -33.65
CA TYR A 233 9.45 -12.73 -35.09
C TYR A 233 10.27 -13.99 -35.42
N PRO A 234 9.76 -15.19 -35.10
CA PRO A 234 10.47 -16.41 -35.46
C PRO A 234 10.51 -16.55 -36.98
N GLU A 235 11.70 -16.85 -37.51
CA GLU A 235 11.88 -17.21 -38.93
C GLU A 235 10.95 -18.40 -39.25
N SER A 236 10.16 -18.27 -40.32
CA SER A 236 9.12 -19.23 -40.72
C SER A 236 9.67 -20.38 -41.56
#